data_AF-A0A077WF35-F1
#
_entry.id   AF-A0A077WF35-F1
#
_cell.length_a   1.000
_cell.length_b   1.000
_cell.length_c   1.000
_cell.angle_alpha   90.00
_cell.angle_beta   90.00
_cell.angle_gamma   90.00
#
_symmetry.space_group_name_H-M   'P 1'
#
loop_
_entity.id
_entity.type
_entity.pdbx_description
1 polymer ?
#
loop_
_entity_poly.entity_id
_entity_poly.type
_entity_poly.pdbx_seq_one_letter_code
_entity_poly.pdbx_strand_id
1 'polypeptide(L)'
;MFIGHFATVHPLRRWFPDTPIYVLTIGVGFLDIVFAVICAVWQAEGVTVDPSEGKLGVQLHCDYSHSLLGALFFSTLYGFLAQLIVGGSNRQHFVAGFAASFSHWLEDWLVHNHDLLLDPWSRVIIGGTLLWSKHPVFATYAELLLAVAVGWWYVPDKERKNTYALVINVILLVVFHYGNDVAFPRLATASLMQPTADLQSYGLAASMLFVFLTPAFILGWIFERRRQQQSIPDKKKD
;
A
#
# COMPACT_ATOMS: atom_id res chain seq x y z
N MET A 1 -7.08 -1.35 1.95
CA MET A 1 -7.23 0.11 1.64
C MET A 1 -6.53 0.39 0.30
N PHE A 2 -6.66 1.54 -0.37
CA PHE A 2 -5.81 1.84 -1.56
C PHE A 2 -4.82 2.96 -1.28
N ILE A 3 -5.14 4.19 -1.68
CA ILE A 3 -4.22 5.33 -1.58
C ILE A 3 -3.86 5.65 -0.13
N GLY A 4 -4.72 5.27 0.81
CA GLY A 4 -4.49 5.46 2.24
C GLY A 4 -3.19 4.82 2.71
N HIS A 5 -2.78 3.66 2.17
CA HIS A 5 -1.51 3.00 2.50
C HIS A 5 -0.29 3.90 2.30
N PHE A 6 -0.35 4.78 1.30
CA PHE A 6 0.74 5.72 1.01
C PHE A 6 0.81 6.87 2.03
N ALA A 7 -0.22 7.08 2.86
CA ALA A 7 -0.19 8.06 3.95
C ALA A 7 0.97 7.79 4.91
N THR A 8 1.20 6.51 5.25
CA THR A 8 2.20 6.09 6.24
C THR A 8 3.65 6.30 5.76
N VAL A 9 3.88 6.49 4.46
CA VAL A 9 5.19 6.86 3.93
C VAL A 9 5.70 8.17 4.53
N HIS A 10 4.80 9.13 4.79
CA HIS A 10 5.17 10.46 5.29
C HIS A 10 5.78 10.44 6.72
N PRO A 11 5.16 9.82 7.74
CA PRO A 11 5.80 9.65 9.04
C PRO A 11 7.05 8.76 8.96
N LEU A 12 7.02 7.67 8.18
CA LEU A 12 8.17 6.76 8.08
C LEU A 12 9.42 7.43 7.52
N ARG A 13 9.30 8.24 6.45
CA ARG A 13 10.47 8.96 5.91
C ARG A 13 11.02 10.03 6.85
N ARG A 14 10.21 10.49 7.82
CA ARG A 14 10.65 11.40 8.88
C ARG A 14 11.36 10.65 10.01
N TRP A 15 10.86 9.49 10.40
CA TRP A 15 11.43 8.66 11.48
C TRP A 15 12.66 7.86 11.04
N PHE A 16 12.74 7.51 9.75
CA PHE A 16 13.83 6.76 9.14
C PHE A 16 14.45 7.54 7.96
N PRO A 17 15.08 8.71 8.21
CA PRO A 17 15.55 9.60 7.15
C PRO A 17 16.67 9.02 6.27
N ASP A 18 17.40 8.03 6.80
CA ASP A 18 18.49 7.34 6.10
C ASP A 18 18.00 6.19 5.22
N THR A 19 16.75 5.74 5.40
CA THR A 19 16.16 4.71 4.54
C THR A 19 15.69 5.34 3.23
N PRO A 20 16.09 4.83 2.06
CA PRO A 20 15.63 5.34 0.77
C PRO A 20 14.11 5.28 0.65
N ILE A 21 13.50 6.33 0.10
CA ILE A 21 12.04 6.47 0.17
C ILE A 21 11.32 5.43 -0.69
N TYR A 22 11.94 4.94 -1.76
CA TYR A 22 11.38 3.84 -2.57
C TYR A 22 11.22 2.53 -1.79
N VAL A 23 12.03 2.29 -0.75
CA VAL A 23 11.85 1.14 0.15
C VAL A 23 10.58 1.33 0.98
N LEU A 24 10.29 2.55 1.41
CA LEU A 24 9.08 2.83 2.19
C LEU A 24 7.82 2.75 1.31
N THR A 25 7.86 3.31 0.11
CA THR A 25 6.69 3.31 -0.80
C THR A 25 6.37 1.94 -1.37
N ILE A 26 7.37 1.08 -1.62
CA ILE A 26 7.13 -0.32 -1.99
C ILE A 26 6.66 -1.10 -0.76
N GLY A 27 7.22 -0.83 0.42
CA GLY A 27 6.87 -1.51 1.66
C GLY A 27 5.39 -1.40 2.01
N VAL A 28 4.81 -0.21 1.93
CA VAL A 28 3.37 0.00 2.24
C VAL A 28 2.42 -0.76 1.31
N GLY A 29 2.87 -1.22 0.14
CA GLY A 29 2.10 -2.08 -0.76
C GLY A 29 2.60 -3.52 -0.82
N PHE A 30 3.53 -3.92 0.06
CA PHE A 30 4.19 -5.21 -0.05
C PHE A 30 3.25 -6.41 0.19
N LEU A 31 2.30 -6.29 1.12
CA LEU A 31 1.33 -7.37 1.37
C LEU A 31 0.44 -7.62 0.14
N ASP A 32 0.03 -6.59 -0.58
CA ASP A 32 -0.68 -6.73 -1.86
C ASP A 32 0.18 -7.32 -2.99
N ILE A 33 1.47 -7.02 -3.01
CA ILE A 33 2.41 -7.68 -3.94
C ILE A 33 2.47 -9.18 -3.61
N VAL A 34 2.53 -9.54 -2.33
CA VAL A 34 2.50 -10.94 -1.89
C VAL A 34 1.16 -11.59 -2.26
N PHE A 35 0.03 -10.94 -1.99
CA PHE A 35 -1.30 -11.40 -2.40
C PHE A 35 -1.36 -11.67 -3.91
N ALA A 36 -0.90 -10.72 -4.74
CA ALA A 36 -0.87 -10.88 -6.19
C ALA A 36 -0.01 -12.08 -6.62
N VAL A 37 1.14 -12.30 -5.98
CA VAL A 37 1.99 -13.47 -6.24
C VAL A 37 1.30 -14.76 -5.82
N ILE A 38 0.64 -14.79 -4.67
CA ILE A 38 -0.09 -15.98 -4.19
C ILE A 38 -1.25 -16.31 -5.13
N CYS A 39 -2.03 -15.30 -5.57
CA CYS A 39 -3.07 -15.46 -6.58
C CYS A 39 -2.51 -16.10 -7.86
N ALA A 40 -1.45 -15.54 -8.43
CA ALA A 40 -0.91 -16.00 -9.70
C ALA A 40 -0.25 -17.39 -9.61
N VAL A 41 0.56 -17.64 -8.59
CA VAL A 41 1.46 -18.80 -8.54
C VAL A 41 0.81 -19.99 -7.84
N TRP A 42 0.15 -19.76 -6.71
CA TRP A 42 -0.41 -20.84 -5.89
C TRP A 42 -1.93 -20.93 -5.99
N GLN A 43 -2.60 -19.90 -6.51
CA GLN A 43 -4.07 -19.83 -6.61
C GLN A 43 -4.78 -20.12 -5.28
N ALA A 44 -4.10 -19.84 -4.17
CA ALA A 44 -4.59 -20.06 -2.81
C ALA A 44 -5.32 -18.83 -2.25
N GLU A 45 -5.25 -17.71 -2.97
CA GLU A 45 -5.88 -16.44 -2.65
C GLU A 45 -6.52 -15.86 -3.92
N GLY A 46 -7.48 -14.96 -3.75
CA GLY A 46 -8.15 -14.36 -4.89
C GLY A 46 -9.36 -13.54 -4.50
N VAL A 47 -10.27 -13.35 -5.46
CA VAL A 47 -11.52 -12.64 -5.24
C VAL A 47 -12.68 -13.42 -5.85
N THR A 48 -13.84 -13.35 -5.22
CA THR A 48 -15.09 -13.87 -5.76
C THR A 48 -16.10 -12.74 -5.88
N VAL A 49 -16.93 -12.76 -6.93
CA VAL A 49 -17.98 -11.74 -7.09
C VAL A 49 -19.00 -11.88 -5.97
N ASP A 50 -19.17 -10.81 -5.19
CA ASP A 50 -20.19 -10.70 -4.17
C ASP A 50 -20.70 -9.25 -4.10
N PRO A 51 -21.86 -8.95 -4.70
CA PRO A 51 -22.44 -7.60 -4.67
C PRO A 51 -22.78 -7.08 -3.27
N SER A 52 -22.82 -7.95 -2.25
CA SER A 52 -23.12 -7.56 -0.87
C SER A 52 -21.91 -6.99 -0.12
N GLU A 53 -20.69 -7.18 -0.64
CA GLU A 53 -19.43 -6.76 -0.01
C GLU A 53 -19.06 -5.28 -0.26
N GLY A 54 -20.00 -4.48 -0.76
CA GLY A 54 -19.84 -3.03 -0.95
C GLY A 54 -19.46 -2.63 -2.38
N LYS A 55 -18.80 -1.48 -2.52
CA LYS A 55 -18.58 -0.83 -3.83
C LYS A 55 -17.71 -1.63 -4.80
N LEU A 56 -16.81 -2.46 -4.27
CA LEU A 56 -15.97 -3.34 -5.10
C LEU A 56 -16.77 -4.54 -5.63
N GLY A 57 -17.90 -4.92 -4.98
CA GLY A 57 -18.74 -6.04 -5.40
C GLY A 57 -18.00 -7.38 -5.41
N VAL A 58 -16.95 -7.52 -4.60
CA VAL A 58 -16.14 -8.73 -4.49
C VAL A 58 -15.82 -9.02 -3.04
N GLN A 59 -15.79 -10.31 -2.72
CA GLN A 59 -15.23 -10.86 -1.49
C GLN A 59 -13.75 -11.19 -1.74
N LEU A 60 -12.86 -10.75 -0.86
CA LEU A 60 -11.44 -11.10 -0.90
C LEU A 60 -11.18 -12.39 -0.11
N HIS A 61 -10.30 -13.24 -0.65
CA HIS A 61 -9.77 -14.43 0.01
C HIS A 61 -8.27 -14.24 0.15
N CYS A 62 -7.83 -13.72 1.30
CA CYS A 62 -6.46 -13.28 1.58
C CYS A 62 -5.87 -13.91 2.86
N ASP A 63 -6.23 -15.17 3.11
CA ASP A 63 -5.94 -15.91 4.34
C ASP A 63 -4.43 -16.00 4.67
N TYR A 64 -3.55 -16.01 3.67
CA TYR A 64 -2.09 -16.17 3.83
C TYR A 64 -1.34 -14.84 3.87
N SER A 65 -1.66 -13.90 2.99
CA SER A 65 -0.99 -12.60 2.91
C SER A 65 -1.46 -11.62 3.98
N HIS A 66 -2.75 -11.66 4.32
CA HIS A 66 -3.41 -10.66 5.18
C HIS A 66 -3.96 -11.21 6.50
N SER A 67 -3.75 -12.50 6.82
CA SER A 67 -3.88 -12.92 8.22
C SER A 67 -2.84 -12.21 9.09
N LEU A 68 -3.10 -12.00 10.38
CA LEU A 68 -2.12 -11.34 11.27
C LEU A 68 -0.79 -12.11 11.30
N LEU A 69 -0.84 -13.45 11.36
CA LEU A 69 0.37 -14.28 11.28
C LEU A 69 1.09 -14.11 9.94
N GLY A 70 0.34 -14.11 8.83
CA GLY A 70 0.84 -13.89 7.48
C GLY A 70 1.51 -12.52 7.32
N ALA A 71 0.81 -11.46 7.72
CA ALA A 71 1.29 -10.09 7.71
C ALA A 71 2.57 -9.94 8.53
N LEU A 72 2.62 -10.48 9.76
CA LEU A 72 3.84 -10.46 10.58
C LEU A 72 5.01 -11.17 9.88
N PHE A 73 4.76 -12.33 9.27
CA PHE A 73 5.77 -13.10 8.56
C PHE A 73 6.30 -12.34 7.33
N PHE A 74 5.41 -11.89 6.44
CA PHE A 74 5.80 -11.19 5.21
C PHE A 74 6.38 -9.80 5.48
N SER A 75 5.89 -9.05 6.47
CA SER A 75 6.51 -7.79 6.87
C SER A 75 7.90 -7.99 7.48
N THR A 76 8.12 -9.09 8.21
CA THR A 76 9.46 -9.47 8.69
C THR A 76 10.39 -9.77 7.52
N LEU A 77 9.92 -10.53 6.53
CA LEU A 77 10.68 -10.80 5.30
C LEU A 77 11.01 -9.49 4.57
N TYR A 78 10.06 -8.56 4.46
CA TYR A 78 10.31 -7.27 3.84
C TYR A 78 11.31 -6.41 4.62
N GLY A 79 11.27 -6.43 5.95
CA GLY A 79 12.30 -5.80 6.79
C GLY A 79 13.70 -6.32 6.46
N PHE A 80 13.88 -7.64 6.32
CA PHE A 80 15.16 -8.21 5.90
C PHE A 80 15.55 -7.79 4.48
N LEU A 81 14.60 -7.80 3.54
CA LEU A 81 14.85 -7.33 2.17
C LEU A 81 15.29 -5.86 2.14
N ALA A 82 14.61 -4.99 2.90
CA ALA A 82 14.97 -3.58 3.04
C ALA A 82 16.41 -3.43 3.57
N GLN A 83 16.78 -4.19 4.59
CA GLN A 83 18.14 -4.19 5.12
C GLN A 83 19.19 -4.64 4.09
N LEU A 84 18.88 -5.69 3.31
CA LEU A 84 19.77 -6.21 2.27
C LEU A 84 19.94 -5.24 1.10
N ILE A 85 18.84 -4.64 0.63
CA ILE A 85 18.82 -3.72 -0.51
C ILE A 85 19.57 -2.42 -0.20
N VAL A 86 19.37 -1.87 0.99
CA VAL A 86 20.02 -0.62 1.39
C VAL A 86 21.48 -0.86 1.78
N GLY A 87 21.77 -2.04 2.32
CA GLY A 87 23.10 -2.45 2.74
C GLY A 87 23.45 -1.99 4.15
N GLY A 88 24.47 -2.63 4.72
CA GLY A 88 24.99 -2.35 6.06
C GLY A 88 24.32 -3.17 7.17
N SER A 89 24.97 -3.23 8.33
CA SER A 89 24.45 -3.87 9.54
C SER A 89 23.46 -2.99 10.31
N ASN A 90 23.00 -1.88 9.72
CA ASN A 90 22.10 -0.94 10.37
C ASN A 90 20.69 -1.53 10.49
N ARG A 91 20.32 -1.91 11.72
CA ARG A 91 19.00 -2.45 12.06
C ARG A 91 17.86 -1.47 11.75
N GLN A 92 18.13 -0.17 11.58
CA GLN A 92 17.10 0.81 11.24
C GLN A 92 16.43 0.53 9.90
N HIS A 93 17.13 -0.01 8.90
CA HIS A 93 16.53 -0.35 7.61
C HIS A 93 15.56 -1.54 7.72
N PHE A 94 15.88 -2.50 8.59
CA PHE A 94 14.96 -3.58 8.94
C PHE A 94 13.68 -3.03 9.57
N VAL A 95 13.82 -2.19 10.59
CA VAL A 95 12.66 -1.62 11.30
C VAL A 95 11.82 -0.76 10.35
N ALA A 96 12.46 0.03 9.49
CA ALA A 96 11.78 0.87 8.51
C ALA A 96 10.98 0.04 7.49
N GLY A 97 11.59 -1.03 6.95
CA GLY A 97 10.92 -1.94 6.02
C GLY A 97 9.77 -2.68 6.70
N PHE A 98 10.02 -3.29 7.85
CA PHE A 98 8.98 -3.98 8.63
C PHE A 98 7.81 -3.05 8.93
N ALA A 99 8.08 -1.84 9.43
CA ALA A 99 7.04 -0.87 9.76
C ALA A 99 6.26 -0.42 8.52
N ALA A 100 6.93 -0.25 7.38
CA ALA A 100 6.27 0.07 6.11
C ALA A 100 5.32 -1.04 5.67
N SER A 101 5.75 -2.30 5.69
CA SER A 101 4.90 -3.41 5.28
C SER A 101 3.79 -3.72 6.29
N PHE A 102 4.07 -3.66 7.59
CA PHE A 102 3.08 -4.00 8.61
C PHE A 102 2.03 -2.91 8.81
N SER A 103 2.33 -1.65 8.47
CA SER A 103 1.32 -0.59 8.50
C SER A 103 0.15 -0.90 7.58
N HIS A 104 0.40 -1.62 6.48
CA HIS A 104 -0.63 -2.09 5.57
C HIS A 104 -1.74 -2.85 6.31
N TRP A 105 -1.39 -3.86 7.10
CA TRP A 105 -2.35 -4.66 7.85
C TRP A 105 -3.09 -3.84 8.92
N LEU A 106 -2.40 -2.92 9.60
CA LEU A 106 -3.04 -2.04 10.59
C LEU A 106 -4.07 -1.11 9.95
N GLU A 107 -3.75 -0.64 8.75
CA GLU A 107 -4.60 0.21 7.94
C GLU A 107 -5.81 -0.56 7.39
N ASP A 108 -5.61 -1.80 6.97
CA ASP A 108 -6.68 -2.69 6.55
C ASP A 108 -7.61 -3.06 7.68
N TRP A 109 -7.08 -3.28 8.89
CA TRP A 109 -7.88 -3.56 10.07
C TRP A 109 -8.99 -2.52 10.28
N LEU A 110 -8.75 -1.25 9.90
CA LEU A 110 -9.73 -0.17 9.99
C LEU A 110 -10.80 -0.19 8.90
N VAL A 111 -10.54 -0.74 7.72
CA VAL A 111 -11.45 -0.61 6.56
C VAL A 111 -12.02 -1.92 6.04
N HIS A 112 -11.30 -3.03 6.19
CA HIS A 112 -11.63 -4.32 5.61
C HIS A 112 -12.94 -4.89 6.13
N ASN A 113 -13.46 -5.88 5.39
CA ASN A 113 -14.61 -6.66 5.78
C ASN A 113 -14.17 -7.82 6.68
N HIS A 114 -14.98 -8.84 6.85
CA HIS A 114 -14.67 -10.00 7.70
C HIS A 114 -13.70 -10.99 7.04
N ASP A 115 -12.61 -10.48 6.47
CA ASP A 115 -11.59 -11.23 5.71
C ASP A 115 -10.21 -11.23 6.41
N LEU A 116 -10.04 -10.49 7.52
CA LEU A 116 -8.79 -10.47 8.29
C LEU A 116 -8.76 -11.55 9.37
N LEU A 117 -8.10 -12.66 9.05
CA LEU A 117 -7.92 -13.81 9.93
C LEU A 117 -6.74 -13.65 10.91
N LEU A 118 -6.76 -14.41 12.00
CA LEU A 118 -5.61 -14.56 12.89
C LEU A 118 -4.46 -15.29 12.18
N ASP A 119 -4.80 -16.41 11.55
CA ASP A 119 -3.92 -17.27 10.79
C ASP A 119 -4.73 -18.03 9.72
N PRO A 120 -4.07 -18.60 8.70
CA PRO A 120 -4.76 -19.26 7.58
C PRO A 120 -5.53 -20.54 7.96
N TRP A 121 -5.31 -21.10 9.16
CA TRP A 121 -5.80 -22.42 9.53
C TRP A 121 -6.96 -22.37 10.53
N SER A 122 -6.88 -21.49 11.54
CA SER A 122 -7.87 -21.41 12.61
C SER A 122 -9.18 -20.74 12.18
N ARG A 123 -9.15 -19.93 11.11
CA ARG A 123 -10.27 -19.11 10.60
C ARG A 123 -10.89 -18.19 11.65
N VAL A 124 -10.14 -17.83 12.69
CA VAL A 124 -10.58 -16.83 13.67
C VAL A 124 -10.46 -15.45 13.03
N ILE A 125 -11.59 -14.75 12.90
CA ILE A 125 -11.63 -13.38 12.38
C ILE A 125 -11.25 -12.43 13.52
N ILE A 126 -10.26 -11.56 13.29
CA ILE A 126 -9.70 -10.66 14.32
C ILE A 126 -9.72 -9.18 13.91
N GLY A 127 -10.17 -8.89 12.70
CA GLY A 127 -10.16 -7.54 12.16
C GLY A 127 -11.22 -7.32 11.10
N GLY A 128 -11.26 -6.07 10.63
CA GLY A 128 -12.20 -5.62 9.62
C GLY A 128 -13.45 -5.02 10.26
N THR A 129 -13.49 -3.69 10.32
CA THR A 129 -14.63 -2.96 10.90
C THR A 129 -15.90 -3.00 10.03
N LEU A 130 -15.85 -3.66 8.86
CA LEU A 130 -16.89 -3.66 7.82
C LEU A 130 -17.12 -2.27 7.21
N LEU A 131 -16.13 -1.37 7.28
CA LEU A 131 -16.32 0.00 6.77
C LEU A 131 -16.53 0.01 5.26
N TRP A 132 -15.82 -0.82 4.50
CA TRP A 132 -15.98 -0.97 3.05
C TRP A 132 -17.36 -1.46 2.64
N SER A 133 -17.90 -2.49 3.29
CA SER A 133 -19.24 -3.02 2.99
C SER A 133 -20.36 -2.11 3.46
N LYS A 134 -20.29 -1.59 4.71
CA LYS A 134 -21.38 -0.80 5.30
C LYS A 134 -21.40 0.66 4.85
N HIS A 135 -20.24 1.27 4.66
CA HIS A 135 -20.10 2.69 4.37
C HIS A 135 -19.06 2.95 3.26
N PRO A 136 -19.21 2.34 2.07
CA PRO A 136 -18.20 2.38 1.01
C PRO A 136 -17.79 3.80 0.62
N VAL A 137 -18.76 4.71 0.46
CA VAL A 137 -18.50 6.11 0.09
C VAL A 137 -17.68 6.83 1.15
N PHE A 138 -18.03 6.63 2.43
CA PHE A 138 -17.29 7.22 3.54
C PHE A 138 -15.88 6.65 3.60
N ALA A 139 -15.73 5.32 3.49
CA ALA A 139 -14.44 4.66 3.49
C ALA A 139 -13.54 5.27 2.40
N THR A 140 -13.99 5.32 1.15
CA THR A 140 -13.27 5.92 0.03
C THR A 140 -12.74 7.33 0.34
N TYR A 141 -13.60 8.24 0.82
CA TYR A 141 -13.16 9.62 1.11
C TYR A 141 -12.33 9.73 2.39
N ALA A 142 -12.53 8.85 3.37
CA ALA A 142 -11.71 8.78 4.57
C ALA A 142 -10.26 8.38 4.24
N GLU A 143 -10.05 7.44 3.30
CA GLU A 143 -8.71 7.06 2.82
C GLU A 143 -7.99 8.26 2.19
N LEU A 144 -8.67 9.01 1.32
CA LEU A 144 -8.11 10.21 0.69
C LEU A 144 -7.79 11.29 1.73
N LEU A 145 -8.71 11.53 2.68
CA LEU A 145 -8.50 12.50 3.75
C LEU A 145 -7.31 12.11 4.63
N LEU A 146 -7.17 10.82 4.98
CA LEU A 146 -6.04 10.31 5.73
C LEU A 146 -4.73 10.58 5.00
N ALA A 147 -4.66 10.25 3.69
CA ALA A 147 -3.47 10.50 2.88
C ALA A 147 -3.08 11.98 2.83
N VAL A 148 -4.05 12.87 2.64
CA VAL A 148 -3.80 14.33 2.60
C VAL A 148 -3.42 14.86 3.98
N ALA A 149 -4.13 14.48 5.04
CA ALA A 149 -3.91 15.00 6.40
C ALA A 149 -2.57 14.53 6.98
N VAL A 150 -2.25 13.24 6.87
CA VAL A 150 -0.96 12.69 7.32
C VAL A 150 0.18 13.27 6.47
N GLY A 151 -0.02 13.38 5.15
CA GLY A 151 0.94 14.03 4.27
C GLY A 151 1.23 15.48 4.66
N TRP A 152 0.20 16.26 4.99
CA TRP A 152 0.34 17.63 5.46
C TRP A 152 1.04 17.73 6.82
N TRP A 153 0.69 16.85 7.76
CA TRP A 153 1.25 16.88 9.11
C TRP A 153 2.74 16.53 9.13
N TYR A 154 3.13 15.49 8.38
CA TYR A 154 4.47 14.93 8.38
C TYR A 154 5.37 15.43 7.23
N VAL A 155 4.92 16.42 6.44
CA VAL A 155 5.78 17.02 5.41
C VAL A 155 7.01 17.71 6.05
N PRO A 156 8.24 17.46 5.56
CA PRO A 156 9.44 18.16 6.01
C PRO A 156 9.34 19.68 5.81
N ASP A 157 9.91 20.47 6.72
CA ASP A 157 9.80 21.94 6.68
C ASP A 157 10.33 22.55 5.38
N LYS A 158 11.39 21.97 4.80
CA LYS A 158 11.94 22.39 3.50
C LYS A 158 10.95 22.16 2.36
N GLU A 159 10.22 21.04 2.37
CA GLU A 159 9.16 20.77 1.39
C GLU A 159 7.92 21.62 1.63
N ARG A 160 7.60 21.94 2.89
CA ARG A 160 6.47 22.79 3.26
C ARG A 160 6.55 24.18 2.63
N LYS A 161 7.75 24.71 2.45
CA LYS A 161 8.02 25.99 1.76
C LYS A 161 7.86 25.93 0.25
N ASN A 162 7.80 24.72 -0.33
CA ASN A 162 7.63 24.51 -1.76
C ASN A 162 6.16 24.19 -2.07
N THR A 163 5.35 25.23 -2.25
CA THR A 163 3.91 25.10 -2.54
C THR A 163 3.65 24.25 -3.79
N TYR A 164 4.47 24.36 -4.83
CA TYR A 164 4.34 23.53 -6.04
C TYR A 164 4.49 22.04 -5.74
N ALA A 165 5.46 21.67 -4.90
CA ALA A 165 5.67 20.28 -4.48
C ALA A 165 4.48 19.72 -3.70
N LEU A 166 3.88 20.53 -2.83
CA LEU A 166 2.67 20.16 -2.08
C LEU A 166 1.46 19.97 -3.00
N VAL A 167 1.23 20.93 -3.91
CA VAL A 167 0.12 20.85 -4.87
C VAL A 167 0.26 19.63 -5.77
N ILE A 168 1.47 19.35 -6.28
CA ILE A 168 1.73 18.16 -7.10
C ILE A 168 1.45 16.88 -6.29
N ASN A 169 1.84 16.81 -5.02
CA ASN A 169 1.55 15.63 -4.18
C ASN A 169 0.04 15.41 -4.03
N VAL A 170 -0.72 16.47 -3.74
CA VAL A 170 -2.18 16.37 -3.61
C VAL A 170 -2.81 15.94 -4.94
N ILE A 171 -2.38 16.52 -6.07
CA ILE A 171 -2.87 16.13 -7.40
C ILE A 171 -2.59 14.65 -7.67
N LEU A 172 -1.37 14.17 -7.37
CA LEU A 172 -1.03 12.76 -7.56
C LEU A 172 -1.85 11.83 -6.67
N LEU A 173 -2.06 12.18 -5.39
CA LEU A 173 -2.91 11.41 -4.49
C LEU A 173 -4.34 11.33 -5.02
N VAL A 174 -4.90 12.45 -5.48
CA VAL A 174 -6.24 12.50 -6.09
C VAL A 174 -6.29 11.66 -7.36
N VAL A 175 -5.32 11.78 -8.26
CA VAL A 175 -5.26 11.01 -9.51
C VAL A 175 -5.16 9.51 -9.24
N PHE A 176 -4.29 9.08 -8.32
CA PHE A 176 -4.18 7.66 -7.97
C PHE A 176 -5.42 7.16 -7.23
N HIS A 177 -6.02 7.97 -6.37
CA HIS A 177 -7.26 7.63 -5.69
C HIS A 177 -8.40 7.36 -6.68
N TYR A 178 -8.71 8.34 -7.54
CA TYR A 178 -9.76 8.18 -8.56
C TYR A 178 -9.40 7.13 -9.60
N GLY A 179 -8.11 7.05 -9.96
CA GLY A 179 -7.57 6.02 -10.83
C GLY A 179 -7.87 4.63 -10.29
N ASN A 180 -7.61 4.37 -9.00
CA ASN A 180 -7.87 3.08 -8.38
C ASN A 180 -9.36 2.81 -8.20
N ASP A 181 -10.13 3.81 -7.74
CA ASP A 181 -11.57 3.69 -7.53
C ASP A 181 -12.34 3.31 -8.81
N VAL A 182 -11.82 3.70 -9.99
CA VAL A 182 -12.42 3.39 -11.28
C VAL A 182 -11.74 2.22 -11.98
N ALA A 183 -10.41 2.19 -12.03
CA ALA A 183 -9.66 1.20 -12.81
C ALA A 183 -9.66 -0.16 -12.15
N PHE A 184 -9.43 -0.24 -10.83
CA PHE A 184 -9.30 -1.54 -10.16
C PHE A 184 -10.58 -2.39 -10.26
N PRO A 185 -11.80 -1.89 -9.95
CA PRO A 185 -13.02 -2.68 -10.08
C PRO A 185 -13.26 -3.17 -11.51
N ARG A 186 -12.94 -2.34 -12.52
CA ARG A 186 -13.08 -2.70 -13.94
C ARG A 186 -12.08 -3.77 -14.35
N LEU A 187 -10.83 -3.63 -13.94
CA LEU A 187 -9.76 -4.58 -14.22
C LEU A 187 -10.01 -5.92 -13.50
N ALA A 188 -10.43 -5.88 -12.24
CA ALA A 188 -10.82 -7.06 -11.48
C ALA A 188 -12.02 -7.77 -12.14
N THR A 189 -13.08 -7.04 -12.52
CA THR A 189 -14.22 -7.62 -13.24
C THR A 189 -13.79 -8.24 -14.57
N ALA A 190 -12.99 -7.53 -15.37
CA ALA A 190 -12.49 -8.06 -16.64
C ALA A 190 -11.61 -9.31 -16.48
N SER A 191 -10.88 -9.38 -15.36
CA SER A 191 -10.08 -10.56 -14.99
C SER A 191 -10.98 -11.73 -14.62
N LEU A 192 -12.03 -11.50 -13.83
CA LEU A 192 -12.99 -12.56 -13.43
C LEU A 192 -13.82 -13.10 -14.61
N MET A 193 -13.96 -12.32 -15.69
CA MET A 193 -14.64 -12.75 -16.92
C MET A 193 -13.76 -13.60 -17.84
N GLN A 194 -12.50 -13.88 -17.47
CA GLN A 194 -11.62 -14.73 -18.27
C GLN A 194 -12.07 -16.21 -18.27
N PRO A 195 -11.80 -16.97 -19.34
CA PRO A 195 -12.41 -18.30 -19.54
C PRO A 195 -11.83 -19.40 -18.65
N THR A 196 -10.68 -19.19 -18.01
CA THR A 196 -10.03 -20.19 -17.14
C THR A 196 -9.61 -19.57 -15.82
N ALA A 197 -9.57 -20.38 -14.75
CA ALA A 197 -9.14 -19.95 -13.42
C ALA A 197 -7.71 -19.38 -13.42
N ASP A 198 -6.81 -19.95 -14.24
CA ASP A 198 -5.45 -19.44 -14.41
C ASP A 198 -5.45 -18.01 -14.95
N LEU A 199 -6.20 -17.75 -16.03
CA LEU A 199 -6.28 -16.43 -16.65
C LEU A 199 -6.96 -15.40 -15.72
N GLN A 200 -7.94 -15.84 -14.94
CA GLN A 200 -8.57 -15.00 -13.91
C GLN A 200 -7.54 -14.60 -12.86
N SER A 201 -6.76 -15.55 -12.36
CA SER A 201 -5.74 -15.35 -11.32
C SER A 201 -4.60 -14.46 -11.82
N TYR A 202 -4.10 -14.69 -13.04
CA TYR A 202 -3.07 -13.85 -13.66
C TYR A 202 -3.56 -12.43 -13.92
N GLY A 203 -4.81 -12.28 -14.40
CA GLY A 203 -5.42 -10.97 -14.63
C GLY A 203 -5.56 -10.17 -13.34
N LEU A 204 -6.05 -10.82 -12.27
CA LEU A 204 -6.19 -10.20 -10.95
C LEU A 204 -4.83 -9.77 -10.40
N ALA A 205 -3.84 -10.67 -10.44
CA ALA A 205 -2.48 -10.39 -9.98
C ALA A 205 -1.85 -9.21 -10.74
N ALA A 206 -1.95 -9.21 -12.08
CA ALA A 206 -1.42 -8.13 -12.90
C ALA A 206 -2.10 -6.80 -12.60
N SER A 207 -3.41 -6.81 -12.39
CA SER A 207 -4.19 -5.61 -12.03
C SER A 207 -3.78 -5.05 -10.67
N MET A 208 -3.60 -5.92 -9.68
CA MET A 208 -3.16 -5.54 -8.33
C MET A 208 -1.74 -4.95 -8.35
N LEU A 209 -0.81 -5.64 -9.01
CA LEU A 209 0.57 -5.16 -9.17
C LEU A 209 0.62 -3.81 -9.89
N PHE A 210 -0.17 -3.63 -10.95
CA PHE A 210 -0.24 -2.36 -11.66
C PHE A 210 -0.71 -1.22 -10.74
N VAL A 211 -1.77 -1.45 -9.97
CA VAL A 211 -2.40 -0.46 -9.08
C VAL A 211 -1.49 -0.04 -7.93
N PHE A 212 -0.66 -0.94 -7.39
CA PHE A 212 0.23 -0.64 -6.27
C PHE A 212 1.63 -0.19 -6.71
N LEU A 213 2.22 -0.84 -7.72
CA LEU A 213 3.57 -0.49 -8.17
C LEU A 213 3.61 0.88 -8.86
N THR A 214 2.57 1.26 -9.61
CA THR A 214 2.52 2.57 -10.30
C THR A 214 2.67 3.75 -9.32
N PRO A 215 1.81 3.91 -8.29
CA PRO A 215 2.00 4.97 -7.30
C PRO A 215 3.28 4.78 -6.48
N ALA A 216 3.67 3.54 -6.12
CA ALA A 216 4.88 3.29 -5.34
C ALA A 216 6.14 3.78 -6.04
N PHE A 217 6.29 3.52 -7.33
CA PHE A 217 7.43 3.98 -8.12
C PHE A 217 7.39 5.49 -8.36
N ILE A 218 6.23 6.04 -8.74
CA ILE A 218 6.11 7.47 -9.02
C ILE A 218 6.36 8.31 -7.75
N LEU A 219 5.65 8.01 -6.66
CA LEU A 219 5.83 8.72 -5.39
C LEU A 219 7.22 8.49 -4.81
N GLY A 220 7.71 7.25 -4.86
CA GLY A 220 9.06 6.90 -4.41
C GLY A 220 10.12 7.71 -5.14
N TRP A 221 10.05 7.79 -6.47
CA TRP A 221 10.98 8.57 -7.28
C TRP A 221 10.90 10.07 -7.02
N ILE A 222 9.69 10.64 -6.94
CA ILE A 222 9.49 12.08 -6.67
C ILE A 222 10.07 12.44 -5.30
N PHE A 223 9.73 11.68 -4.26
CA PHE A 223 10.16 11.97 -2.91
C PHE A 223 11.66 11.74 -2.73
N GLU A 224 12.21 10.68 -3.32
CA GLU A 224 13.63 10.39 -3.27
C GLU A 224 14.46 11.49 -3.96
N ARG A 225 14.03 11.97 -5.12
CA ARG A 225 14.68 13.12 -5.79
C ARG A 225 14.69 14.37 -4.94
N ARG A 226 13.57 14.68 -4.27
CA ARG A 226 13.48 15.84 -3.36
C ARG A 226 14.39 15.68 -2.15
N ARG A 227 14.47 14.48 -1.58
CA ARG A 227 15.39 14.14 -0.49
C ARG A 227 16.85 14.42 -0.88
N GLN A 228 17.26 13.92 -2.05
CA GLN A 228 18.61 14.10 -2.57
C GLN A 228 18.95 15.57 -2.86
N GLN A 229 17.99 16.34 -3.42
CA GLN A 229 18.17 17.78 -3.65
C GLN A 229 18.38 18.54 -2.33
N GLN A 230 17.73 18.13 -1.25
CA GLN A 230 17.84 18.77 0.06
C GLN A 230 19.13 18.42 0.82
N SER A 231 19.79 17.31 0.46
CA SER A 231 21.08 16.88 1.03
C SER A 231 22.29 17.55 0.37
N ILE A 232 22.12 18.19 -0.78
CA ILE A 232 23.19 18.98 -1.41
C ILE A 232 23.33 20.28 -0.59
N PRO A 233 24.48 20.54 0.07
CA PRO A 233 24.69 21.81 0.76
C PRO A 233 24.58 22.95 -0.26
N ASP A 234 23.87 24.02 0.09
CA ASP A 234 23.84 25.25 -0.70
C ASP A 234 25.30 25.65 -0.97
N LYS A 235 25.76 25.46 -2.22
CA LYS A 235 26.95 26.15 -2.69
C LYS A 235 26.59 27.62 -2.61
N LYS A 236 27.01 28.27 -1.52
CA LYS A 236 26.91 29.71 -1.36
C LYS A 236 27.37 30.35 -2.66
N LYS A 237 26.48 31.18 -3.20
CA LYS A 237 26.84 32.24 -4.12
C LYS A 237 27.84 33.13 -3.37
N ASP A 238 29.12 32.89 -3.58
CA ASP A 238 30.17 33.88 -3.35
C ASP A 238 30.23 34.80 -4.58
#